data_AF-A0A7I8JZX6-F1
#
_entry.id   AF-A0A7I8JZX6-F1
#
_cell.length_a   1.000
_cell.length_b   1.000
_cell.length_c   1.000
_cell.angle_alpha   90.00
_cell.angle_beta   90.00
_cell.angle_gamma   90.00
#
_symmetry.space_group_name_H-M   'P 1'
#
loop_
_entity.id
_entity.type
_entity.pdbx_description
1 polymer ?
#
loop_
_entity_poly.entity_id
_entity_poly.type
_entity_poly.pdbx_seq_one_letter_code
_entity_poly.pdbx_strand_id
1 'polypeptide(L)'
;MEIAPANHQLAVCTYEFLCSGRHPAVFASRSVVFWAGSLLANSIFQCFPAAPESAWLRAAGILGQLQMQGLSESFHRQAVSVHPFSLKLWLSYFSQSKSSGNGASVMEAARKRGFELT
;
A
#
# COMPACT_ATOMS: atom_id res chain seq x y z
N MET A 1 -27.91 4.93 -6.48
CA MET A 1 -26.80 5.46 -7.30
C MET A 1 -25.57 4.66 -6.93
N GLU A 2 -25.34 3.56 -7.63
CA GLU A 2 -24.24 2.64 -7.37
C GLU A 2 -22.95 3.25 -7.94
N ILE A 3 -22.05 3.67 -7.06
CA ILE A 3 -20.72 4.14 -7.44
C ILE A 3 -19.92 2.88 -7.78
N ALA A 4 -19.88 2.55 -9.08
CA ALA A 4 -19.10 1.45 -9.65
C ALA A 4 -17.58 1.70 -9.44
N PRO A 5 -16.77 0.63 -9.42
CA PRO A 5 -15.60 0.50 -8.56
C PRO A 5 -14.54 1.52 -8.92
N ALA A 6 -13.90 2.07 -7.89
CA ALA A 6 -12.71 2.89 -8.04
C ALA A 6 -11.72 2.18 -8.97
N ASN A 7 -11.41 2.82 -10.11
CA ASN A 7 -10.50 2.30 -11.10
C ASN A 7 -9.07 2.35 -10.53
N HIS A 8 -8.74 1.37 -9.69
CA HIS A 8 -7.43 1.23 -9.04
C HIS A 8 -6.29 1.18 -10.06
N GLN A 9 -6.57 0.68 -11.26
CA GLN A 9 -5.62 0.66 -12.36
C GLN A 9 -5.30 2.08 -12.86
N LEU A 10 -6.30 2.96 -12.93
CA LEU A 10 -6.09 4.38 -13.22
C LEU A 10 -5.26 5.05 -12.12
N ALA A 11 -5.52 4.76 -10.85
CA ALA A 11 -4.77 5.31 -9.73
C ALA A 11 -3.30 4.84 -9.71
N VAL A 12 -3.06 3.58 -10.08
CA VAL A 12 -1.69 3.04 -10.26
C VAL A 12 -1.02 3.70 -11.46
N CYS A 13 -1.69 3.86 -12.59
CA CYS A 13 -1.10 4.49 -13.78
C CYS A 13 -0.81 5.99 -13.58
N THR A 14 -1.69 6.73 -12.88
CA THR A 14 -1.41 8.14 -12.54
C THR A 14 -0.23 8.25 -11.57
N TYR A 15 -0.10 7.31 -10.64
CA TYR A 15 1.05 7.25 -9.75
C TYR A 15 2.34 6.89 -10.48
N GLU A 16 2.33 5.83 -11.29
CA GLU A 16 3.46 5.46 -12.14
C GLU A 16 3.89 6.63 -13.02
N PHE A 17 2.94 7.38 -13.59
CA PHE A 17 3.21 8.60 -14.34
C PHE A 17 3.87 9.70 -13.50
N LEU A 18 3.42 9.90 -12.25
CA LEU A 18 4.01 10.88 -11.33
C LEU A 18 5.42 10.49 -10.85
N CYS A 19 5.69 9.20 -10.68
CA CYS A 19 6.96 8.68 -10.16
C CYS A 19 8.00 8.33 -11.22
N SER A 20 7.61 8.08 -12.48
CA SER A 20 8.54 7.70 -13.56
C SER A 20 9.40 8.84 -14.12
N GLY A 21 9.50 9.97 -13.42
CA GLY A 21 10.60 10.94 -13.60
C GLY A 21 10.62 11.70 -14.94
N ARG A 22 9.58 11.60 -15.78
CA ARG A 22 9.48 12.43 -17.01
C ARG A 22 9.26 13.92 -16.76
N HIS A 23 9.01 14.31 -15.51
CA HIS A 23 9.04 15.70 -15.08
C HIS A 23 9.78 15.83 -13.74
N PRO A 24 11.12 15.93 -13.75
CA PRO A 24 11.86 16.19 -12.54
C PRO A 24 11.58 17.65 -12.11
N ALA A 25 11.25 17.82 -10.83
CA ALA A 25 11.35 19.07 -10.07
C ALA A 25 10.21 20.12 -10.10
N VAL A 26 9.18 20.09 -10.97
CA VAL A 26 8.29 21.28 -11.08
C VAL A 26 6.90 21.15 -10.42
N PHE A 27 6.30 19.96 -10.24
CA PHE A 27 4.87 19.88 -9.84
C PHE A 27 4.46 18.96 -8.68
N ALA A 28 5.31 18.04 -8.21
CA ALA A 28 4.91 17.15 -7.12
C ALA A 28 5.15 17.82 -5.75
N SER A 29 4.35 18.84 -5.42
CA SER A 29 4.22 19.30 -4.03
C SER A 29 3.98 18.10 -3.12
N ARG A 30 4.56 18.09 -1.91
CA ARG A 30 4.28 17.04 -0.90
C ARG A 30 2.79 16.79 -0.72
N SER A 31 1.96 17.82 -0.92
CA SER A 31 0.50 17.71 -0.92
C SER A 31 -0.04 16.87 -2.08
N VAL A 32 0.47 17.06 -3.30
CA VAL A 32 0.05 16.28 -4.49
C VAL A 32 0.42 14.81 -4.33
N VAL A 33 1.61 14.54 -3.83
CA VAL A 33 2.07 13.18 -3.49
C VAL A 33 1.17 12.55 -2.42
N PHE A 34 0.85 13.31 -1.37
CA PHE A 34 -0.06 12.86 -0.31
C PHE A 34 -1.46 12.54 -0.85
N TRP A 35 -2.01 13.41 -1.70
CA TRP A 35 -3.31 13.21 -2.33
C TRP A 35 -3.30 11.98 -3.24
N ALA A 36 -2.26 11.80 -4.07
CA ALA A 36 -2.13 10.66 -4.97
C ALA A 36 -2.03 9.33 -4.20
N GLY A 37 -1.20 9.28 -3.15
CA GLY A 37 -1.08 8.10 -2.28
C GLY A 37 -2.38 7.77 -1.56
N SER A 38 -3.08 8.78 -1.04
CA SER A 38 -4.37 8.61 -0.36
C SER A 38 -5.46 8.12 -1.32
N LEU A 39 -5.49 8.67 -2.54
CA LEU A 39 -6.43 8.23 -3.58
C LEU A 39 -6.17 6.79 -4.01
N LEU A 40 -4.90 6.39 -4.15
CA LEU A 40 -4.52 5.01 -4.47
C LEU A 40 -4.98 4.04 -3.37
N ALA A 41 -4.68 4.34 -2.11
CA ALA A 41 -5.10 3.53 -0.97
C ALA A 41 -6.62 3.37 -0.92
N ASN A 42 -7.35 4.48 -1.03
CA ASN A 42 -8.81 4.47 -1.03
C ASN A 42 -9.39 3.69 -2.21
N SER A 43 -8.79 3.79 -3.40
CA SER A 43 -9.25 3.06 -4.59
C SER A 43 -9.15 1.55 -4.42
N ILE A 44 -8.10 1.08 -3.74
CA ILE A 44 -7.91 -0.34 -3.43
C ILE A 44 -8.85 -0.79 -2.31
N PHE A 45 -9.03 0.03 -1.28
CA PHE A 45 -9.94 -0.28 -0.17
C PHE A 45 -11.39 -0.40 -0.61
N GLN A 46 -11.82 0.42 -1.57
CA GLN A 46 -13.19 0.47 -2.09
C GLN A 46 -13.44 -0.46 -3.27
N CYS A 47 -12.42 -1.23 -3.70
CA CYS A 47 -12.57 -2.16 -4.81
C CYS A 47 -13.49 -3.34 -4.41
N PHE A 48 -14.56 -3.56 -5.18
CA PHE A 48 -15.46 -4.70 -5.03
C PHE A 48 -15.56 -5.49 -6.35
N PRO A 49 -15.34 -6.81 -6.36
CA PRO A 49 -14.86 -7.63 -5.24
C PRO A 49 -13.45 -7.21 -4.79
N ALA A 50 -13.04 -7.67 -3.60
CA ALA A 50 -11.76 -7.30 -3.00
C ALA A 50 -10.61 -7.44 -4.01
N ALA A 51 -9.80 -6.38 -4.12
CA ALA A 51 -8.71 -6.34 -5.10
C ALA A 51 -7.74 -7.53 -4.89
N PRO A 52 -7.20 -8.11 -5.98
CA PRO A 52 -6.28 -9.24 -5.88
C PRO A 52 -5.01 -8.86 -5.13
N GLU A 53 -4.36 -9.83 -4.48
CA GLU A 53 -3.12 -9.66 -3.71
C GLU A 53 -2.04 -8.86 -4.48
N SER A 54 -1.93 -9.07 -5.79
CA SER A 54 -0.98 -8.37 -6.66
C SER A 54 -1.18 -6.85 -6.70
N ALA A 55 -2.42 -6.37 -6.63
CA ALA A 55 -2.74 -4.95 -6.60
C ALA A 55 -2.31 -4.33 -5.26
N TRP A 56 -2.55 -5.04 -4.15
CA TRP A 56 -2.11 -4.64 -2.81
C TRP A 56 -0.59 -4.55 -2.71
N LEU A 57 0.14 -5.56 -3.20
CA LEU A 57 1.60 -5.56 -3.20
C LEU A 57 2.19 -4.43 -4.03
N ARG A 58 1.62 -4.17 -5.21
CA ARG A 58 2.08 -3.08 -6.09
C ARG A 58 1.88 -1.72 -5.42
N ALA A 59 0.70 -1.49 -4.85
CA ALA A 59 0.41 -0.24 -4.15
C ALA A 59 1.22 -0.07 -2.86
N ALA A 60 1.48 -1.15 -2.11
CA ALA A 60 2.36 -1.13 -0.95
C ALA A 60 3.79 -0.69 -1.32
N GLY A 61 4.34 -1.23 -2.42
CA GLY A 61 5.66 -0.84 -2.91
C GLY A 61 5.72 0.64 -3.31
N ILE A 62 4.67 1.10 -4.00
CA ILE A 62 4.45 2.50 -4.35
C ILE A 62 4.43 3.39 -3.10
N LEU A 63 3.56 3.10 -2.12
CA LEU A 63 3.40 3.89 -0.90
C LEU A 63 4.68 3.91 -0.05
N GLY A 64 5.45 2.83 -0.07
CA GLY A 64 6.75 2.75 0.61
C GLY A 64 7.79 3.74 0.06
N GLN A 65 7.73 4.08 -1.23
CA GLN A 65 8.64 5.08 -1.82
C GLN A 65 8.30 6.51 -1.41
N LEU A 66 7.05 6.77 -1.01
CA LEU A 66 6.57 8.13 -0.70
C LEU A 66 7.01 8.66 0.67
N GLN A 67 7.75 7.87 1.46
CA GLN A 67 8.11 8.19 2.85
C GLN A 67 6.90 8.51 3.75
N MET A 68 5.70 8.08 3.36
CA MET A 68 4.44 8.32 4.07
C MET A 68 4.17 7.18 5.06
N GLN A 69 4.96 7.11 6.14
CA GLN A 69 4.93 5.97 7.07
C GLN A 69 3.53 5.68 7.62
N GLY A 70 2.77 6.70 8.04
CA GLY A 70 1.44 6.50 8.62
C GLY A 70 0.40 5.95 7.64
N LEU A 71 0.38 6.44 6.40
CA LEU A 71 -0.53 5.94 5.36
C LEU A 71 -0.13 4.54 4.91
N SER A 72 1.18 4.28 4.79
CA SER A 72 1.65 2.98 4.37
C SER A 72 1.45 1.91 5.44
N GLU A 73 1.57 2.26 6.72
CA GLU A 73 1.27 1.35 7.83
C GLU A 73 -0.21 0.97 7.86
N SER A 74 -1.11 1.96 7.76
CA SER A 74 -2.55 1.70 7.74
C SER A 74 -2.96 0.86 6.53
N PHE A 75 -2.35 1.11 5.37
CA PHE A 75 -2.53 0.31 4.17
C PHE A 75 -2.13 -1.15 4.37
N HIS A 76 -0.95 -1.42 4.94
CA HIS A 76 -0.50 -2.78 5.19
C HIS A 76 -1.37 -3.51 6.23
N ARG A 77 -1.82 -2.83 7.29
CA ARG A 77 -2.76 -3.41 8.27
C ARG A 77 -4.07 -3.84 7.60
N GLN A 78 -4.59 -3.00 6.71
CA GLN A 78 -5.79 -3.34 5.94
C GLN A 78 -5.52 -4.48 4.95
N ALA A 79 -4.36 -4.48 4.28
CA ALA A 79 -3.98 -5.52 3.33
C ALA A 79 -3.92 -6.91 3.97
N VAL A 80 -3.33 -7.04 5.16
CA VAL A 80 -3.27 -8.32 5.89
C VAL A 80 -4.61 -8.69 6.55
N SER A 81 -5.54 -7.74 6.69
CA SER A 81 -6.92 -8.03 7.12
C SER A 81 -7.72 -8.66 5.97
N VAL A 82 -7.59 -8.11 4.76
CA VAL A 82 -8.27 -8.57 3.54
C VAL A 82 -7.65 -9.87 3.00
N HIS A 83 -6.31 -9.97 3.02
CA HIS A 83 -5.53 -11.11 2.54
C HIS A 83 -4.71 -11.73 3.67
N PRO A 84 -5.38 -12.37 4.64
CA PRO A 84 -4.74 -12.83 5.88
C PRO A 84 -3.69 -13.91 5.68
N PHE A 85 -3.78 -14.66 4.58
CA PHE A 85 -2.91 -15.78 4.26
C PHE A 85 -1.80 -15.44 3.24
N SER A 86 -1.65 -14.17 2.84
CA SER A 86 -0.59 -13.77 1.92
C SER A 86 0.72 -13.54 2.67
N LEU A 87 1.66 -14.49 2.54
CA LEU A 87 3.02 -14.33 3.07
C LEU A 87 3.72 -13.10 2.48
N LYS A 88 3.48 -12.78 1.20
CA LYS A 88 4.11 -11.65 0.50
C LYS A 88 3.71 -10.31 1.12
N LEU A 89 2.43 -10.15 1.49
CA LEU A 89 1.95 -8.92 2.14
C LEU A 89 2.51 -8.79 3.56
N TRP A 90 2.61 -9.90 4.29
CA TRP A 90 3.26 -9.92 5.60
C TRP A 90 4.75 -9.56 5.52
N LEU A 91 5.48 -10.06 4.52
CA LEU A 91 6.88 -9.69 4.28
C LEU A 91 7.03 -8.21 3.89
N SER A 92 6.14 -7.70 3.04
CA SER A 92 6.09 -6.27 2.68
C SER A 92 5.81 -5.40 3.91
N TYR A 93 4.89 -5.82 4.78
CA TYR A 93 4.58 -5.09 6.01
C TYR A 93 5.77 -5.12 6.98
N PHE A 94 6.41 -6.27 7.13
CA PHE A 94 7.56 -6.44 8.00
C PHE A 94 8.77 -5.62 7.54
N SER A 95 9.11 -5.66 6.25
CA SER A 95 10.22 -4.87 5.70
C SER A 95 10.03 -3.37 5.95
N GLN A 96 8.80 -2.89 5.82
CA GLN A 96 8.49 -1.50 6.09
C GLN A 96 8.49 -1.17 7.59
N SER A 97 7.92 -2.03 8.44
CA SER A 97 7.90 -1.85 9.89
C SER A 97 9.28 -1.92 10.54
N LYS A 98 10.26 -2.62 9.94
CA LYS A 98 11.68 -2.59 10.37
C LYS A 98 12.22 -1.17 10.39
N SER A 99 11.90 -0.36 9.37
CA SER A 99 12.35 1.04 9.29
C SER A 99 11.66 1.98 10.30
N SER A 100 10.52 1.56 10.86
CA SER A 100 9.71 2.34 11.79
C SER A 100 9.86 1.90 13.26
N GLY A 101 10.59 0.80 13.52
CA GLY A 101 10.75 0.21 14.87
C GLY A 101 9.60 -0.71 15.32
N ASN A 102 8.55 -0.85 14.51
CA ASN A 102 7.38 -1.70 14.80
C ASN A 102 7.53 -3.16 14.32
N GLY A 103 8.73 -3.58 13.89
CA GLY A 103 8.95 -4.90 13.30
C GLY A 103 8.55 -6.08 14.19
N ALA A 104 8.78 -5.99 15.50
CA ALA A 104 8.49 -7.06 16.44
C ALA A 104 6.98 -7.35 16.56
N SER A 105 6.14 -6.32 16.59
CA SER A 105 4.68 -6.50 16.70
C SER A 105 4.08 -7.10 15.44
N VAL A 106 4.61 -6.72 14.26
CA VAL A 106 4.22 -7.31 12.97
C VAL A 106 4.63 -8.78 12.89
N MET A 107 5.84 -9.12 13.34
CA MET A 107 6.31 -10.50 13.40
C MET A 107 5.45 -11.37 14.33
N GLU A 108 5.10 -10.87 15.52
CA GLU A 108 4.19 -11.59 16.41
C GLU A 108 2.79 -11.77 15.81
N ALA A 109 2.25 -10.75 15.15
CA ALA A 109 0.94 -10.82 14.50
C ALA A 109 0.94 -11.85 13.34
N ALA A 110 2.02 -11.91 12.56
CA ALA A 110 2.20 -12.90 11.52
C ALA A 110 2.33 -14.32 12.10
N ARG A 111 3.09 -14.48 13.19
CA ARG A 111 3.24 -15.77 13.89
C ARG A 111 1.91 -16.31 14.41
N LYS A 112 1.06 -15.44 14.96
CA LYS A 112 -0.31 -15.82 15.38
C LYS A 112 -1.17 -16.36 14.22
N ARG A 113 -0.84 -16.01 12.98
CA ARG A 113 -1.52 -16.52 11.76
C ARG A 113 -0.77 -17.66 11.07
N GLY A 114 0.29 -18.17 11.69
CA GLY A 114 1.06 -19.32 11.18
C GLY A 114 2.21 -18.96 10.24
N PHE A 115 2.60 -17.68 10.14
CA PHE A 115 3.74 -17.27 9.32
C PHE A 115 4.98 -16.99 10.15
N GLU A 116 6.10 -17.58 9.77
CA GLU A 116 7.43 -17.23 10.27
C GLU A 116 8.08 -16.24 9.29
N LEU A 117 8.10 -14.96 9.68
CA LEU A 117 8.77 -13.91 8.93
C LEU A 117 10.24 -13.89 9.36
N THR A 118 11.09 -14.52 8.55
CA THR A 118 12.56 -14.57 8.74
C THR A 118 13.27 -13.38 8.10
#